data_AF-A0A8J2JGZ3-F1
#
_entry.id   AF-A0A8J2JGZ3-F1
#
_cell.length_a   1.000
_cell.length_b   1.000
_cell.length_c   1.000
_cell.angle_alpha   90.00
_cell.angle_beta   90.00
_cell.angle_gamma   90.00
#
_symmetry.space_group_name_H-M   'P 1'
#
loop_
_entity.id
_entity.type
_entity.pdbx_description
1 polymer ?
#
loop_
_entity_poly.entity_id
_entity_poly.type
_entity_poly.pdbx_seq_one_letter_code
_entity_poly.pdbx_strand_id
1 'polypeptide(L)'
;EQQELENSEFAFVDSGYGKNFIKLLHIRREGNVHYIKEFEVNTKLELNTKKDYLFGDNNDIVATDSQKNTVYILAKQHGVKSPEEFAL
;
A
#
# COMPACT_ATOMS: atom_id res chain seq x y z
N GLU A 1 16.70 -21.68 2.77
CA GLU A 1 15.57 -20.97 2.16
C GLU A 1 15.35 -21.30 0.69
N GLN A 2 16.24 -20.98 -0.27
CA GLN A 2 16.02 -21.33 -1.70
C GLN A 2 15.84 -22.85 -1.95
N GLN A 3 16.53 -23.69 -1.17
CA GLN A 3 16.50 -25.15 -1.31
C GLN A 3 15.20 -25.82 -0.81
N GLU A 4 14.38 -25.13 0.00
CA GLU A 4 13.08 -25.65 0.46
C GLU A 4 11.95 -25.37 -0.53
N LEU A 5 12.09 -24.30 -1.33
CA LEU A 5 11.13 -23.99 -2.40
C LEU A 5 11.19 -25.00 -3.56
N GLU A 6 12.36 -25.59 -3.82
CA GLU A 6 12.54 -26.60 -4.89
C GLU A 6 11.88 -27.96 -4.59
N ASN A 7 11.61 -28.27 -3.31
CA ASN A 7 11.01 -29.55 -2.88
C ASN A 7 9.57 -29.42 -2.36
N SER A 8 8.93 -28.27 -2.54
CA SER A 8 7.55 -28.04 -2.15
C SER A 8 6.58 -28.68 -3.16
N GLU A 9 5.57 -29.40 -2.66
CA GLU A 9 4.46 -29.93 -3.47
C GLU A 9 3.61 -28.80 -4.09
N PHE A 10 3.73 -27.57 -3.55
CA PHE A 10 2.96 -26.40 -3.97
C PHE A 10 3.88 -25.27 -4.44
N ALA A 11 3.47 -24.57 -5.51
CA ALA A 11 4.17 -23.40 -6.02
C ALA A 11 3.36 -22.12 -5.77
N PHE A 12 4.05 -21.04 -5.42
CA PHE A 12 3.45 -19.71 -5.38
C PHE A 12 3.21 -19.22 -6.81
N VAL A 13 1.98 -18.78 -7.12
CA VAL A 13 1.60 -18.22 -8.43
C VAL A 13 1.46 -16.69 -8.35
N ASP A 14 0.81 -16.18 -7.31
CA ASP A 14 0.70 -14.76 -6.97
C ASP A 14 0.72 -14.62 -5.45
N SER A 15 1.26 -13.51 -4.96
CA SER A 15 1.19 -13.13 -3.56
C SER A 15 1.17 -11.61 -3.46
N GLY A 16 0.34 -11.09 -2.57
CA GLY A 16 0.46 -9.69 -2.19
C GLY A 16 -0.44 -9.37 -1.03
N TYR A 17 -0.08 -8.28 -0.37
CA TYR A 17 -0.72 -7.84 0.86
C TYR A 17 -0.78 -6.32 0.89
N GLY A 18 -1.68 -5.76 1.70
CA GLY A 18 -1.74 -4.33 1.86
C GLY A 18 -2.96 -3.89 2.63
N LYS A 19 -3.45 -2.68 2.33
CA LYS A 19 -4.53 -2.04 3.06
C LYS A 19 -5.61 -1.58 2.09
N ASN A 20 -6.84 -2.00 2.37
CA ASN A 20 -8.01 -1.59 1.60
C ASN A 20 -8.85 -0.56 2.38
N PHE A 21 -9.72 0.14 1.64
CA PHE A 21 -10.73 1.05 2.18
C PHE A 21 -10.14 2.22 2.99
N ILE A 22 -9.00 2.75 2.57
CA ILE A 22 -8.42 3.94 3.19
C ILE A 22 -9.21 5.15 2.67
N LYS A 23 -10.07 5.71 3.52
CA LYS A 23 -10.83 6.92 3.20
C LYS A 23 -9.97 8.16 3.41
N LEU A 24 -9.88 8.99 2.36
CA LEU A 24 -9.07 10.20 2.32
C LEU A 24 -9.91 11.37 1.80
N LEU A 25 -10.08 12.39 2.63
CA LEU A 25 -10.62 13.69 2.22
C LEU A 25 -9.48 14.72 2.22
N HIS A 26 -9.15 15.26 1.05
CA HIS A 26 -8.16 16.32 0.89
C HIS A 26 -8.85 17.66 0.61
N ILE A 27 -8.47 18.69 1.35
CA ILE A 27 -9.02 20.04 1.22
C ILE A 27 -7.90 21.03 0.89
N ARG A 28 -8.03 21.70 -0.26
CA ARG A 28 -7.18 22.84 -0.64
C ARG A 28 -7.99 24.12 -0.49
N ARG A 29 -7.47 25.09 0.26
CA ARG A 29 -8.15 26.37 0.55
C ARG A 29 -7.42 27.51 -0.13
N GLU A 30 -8.15 28.31 -0.90
CA GLU A 30 -7.66 29.49 -1.62
C GLU A 30 -8.53 30.69 -1.26
N GLY A 31 -8.13 31.43 -0.22
CA GLY A 31 -8.95 32.50 0.36
C GLY A 31 -10.30 31.98 0.84
N ASN A 32 -11.38 32.54 0.30
CA ASN A 32 -12.77 32.14 0.61
C ASN A 32 -13.27 30.95 -0.22
N VAL A 33 -12.46 30.42 -1.16
CA VAL A 33 -12.84 29.29 -2.03
C VAL A 33 -12.16 28.02 -1.56
N HIS A 34 -12.94 26.97 -1.29
CA HIS A 34 -12.45 25.67 -0.86
C HIS A 34 -12.65 24.62 -1.96
N TYR A 35 -11.61 23.86 -2.25
CA TYR A 35 -11.61 22.74 -3.20
C TYR A 35 -11.46 21.45 -2.42
N ILE A 36 -12.33 20.48 -2.71
CA ILE A 36 -12.44 19.22 -1.97
C ILE A 36 -12.27 18.06 -2.94
N LYS A 37 -11.53 17.03 -2.52
CA LYS A 37 -11.46 15.73 -3.20
C LYS A 37 -11.51 14.63 -2.15
N GLU A 38 -12.35 13.64 -2.40
CA GLU A 38 -12.50 12.47 -1.55
C GLU A 38 -12.22 11.21 -2.36
N PHE A 39 -11.27 10.39 -1.89
CA PHE A 39 -10.91 9.11 -2.50
C PHE A 39 -11.01 7.97 -1.49
N GLU A 40 -11.30 6.79 -2.02
CA GLU A 40 -11.08 5.52 -1.35
C GLU A 40 -9.87 4.84 -1.99
N VAL A 41 -8.83 4.60 -1.19
CA VAL A 41 -7.53 4.10 -1.67
C VAL A 41 -7.31 2.68 -1.18
N ASN A 42 -6.81 1.83 -2.09
CA ASN A 42 -6.39 0.46 -1.83
C ASN A 42 -4.92 0.32 -2.22
N THR A 43 -4.12 -0.32 -1.37
CA THR A 43 -2.69 -0.60 -1.62
C THR A 43 -2.46 -2.11 -1.64
N LYS A 44 -1.63 -2.58 -2.57
CA LYS A 44 -1.11 -3.96 -2.63
C LYS A 44 0.38 -3.89 -2.91
N LEU A 45 1.18 -4.54 -2.07
CA LEU A 45 2.61 -4.76 -2.28
C LEU A 45 2.87 -6.25 -2.48
N GLU A 46 3.83 -6.56 -3.34
CA GLU A 46 4.40 -7.89 -3.49
C GLU A 46 5.84 -7.86 -2.99
N LEU A 47 6.23 -8.86 -2.21
CA LEU A 47 7.60 -9.02 -1.73
C LEU A 47 8.36 -10.02 -2.60
N ASN A 48 9.65 -9.75 -2.77
CA ASN A 48 10.59 -10.65 -3.46
C ASN A 48 10.81 -11.96 -2.69
N THR A 49 10.73 -11.92 -1.36
CA THR A 49 10.86 -13.09 -0.48
C THR A 49 9.48 -13.69 -0.17
N LYS A 50 9.44 -14.96 0.26
CA LYS A 50 8.23 -15.67 0.74
C LYS A 50 8.38 -16.19 2.18
N LYS A 51 9.33 -15.63 2.92
CA LYS A 51 9.68 -16.06 4.29
C LYS A 51 8.58 -15.75 5.30
N ASP A 52 7.75 -14.76 5.00
CA ASP A 52 6.52 -14.42 5.71
C ASP A 52 5.49 -15.55 5.63
N TYR A 53 5.29 -16.12 4.44
CA TYR A 53 4.38 -17.26 4.25
C TYR A 53 4.94 -18.58 4.78
N LEU A 54 6.24 -18.83 4.57
CA LEU A 54 6.87 -20.11 4.91
C LEU A 54 7.21 -20.25 6.40
N PHE A 55 7.70 -19.18 7.01
CA PHE A 55 8.28 -19.22 8.36
C PHE A 55 7.68 -18.18 9.31
N GLY A 56 6.80 -17.30 8.83
CA GLY A 56 6.29 -16.18 9.61
C GLY A 56 7.34 -15.09 9.88
N ASP A 57 8.41 -15.03 9.09
CA ASP A 57 9.41 -13.97 9.22
C ASP A 57 8.91 -12.65 8.60
N ASN A 58 8.65 -11.66 9.45
CA ASN A 58 8.13 -10.36 9.06
C ASN A 58 9.22 -9.29 8.79
N ASN A 59 10.50 -9.65 8.74
CA ASN A 59 11.59 -8.67 8.55
C ASN A 59 11.47 -7.86 7.24
N ASP A 60 10.87 -8.42 6.19
CA ASP A 60 10.66 -7.70 4.91
C ASP A 60 9.25 -7.07 4.80
N ILE A 61 8.40 -7.25 5.81
CA ILE A 61 7.01 -6.80 5.79
C ILE A 61 6.94 -5.31 6.15
N VAL A 62 6.38 -4.52 5.23
CA VAL A 62 5.92 -3.17 5.50
C VAL A 62 4.50 -3.26 6.06
N ALA A 63 4.36 -3.09 7.38
CA ALA A 63 3.07 -3.18 8.06
C ALA A 63 1.95 -2.44 7.31
N THR A 64 0.76 -3.05 7.22
CA THR A 64 -0.37 -2.46 6.48
C THR A 64 -0.83 -1.12 7.07
N ASP A 65 -0.57 -0.88 8.37
CA ASP A 65 -0.76 0.42 9.00
C ASP A 65 0.23 1.47 8.48
N SER A 66 1.49 1.10 8.24
CA SER A 66 2.47 1.98 7.62
C SER A 66 2.07 2.35 6.20
N GLN A 67 1.54 1.41 5.39
CA GLN A 67 1.00 1.72 4.06
C GLN A 67 -0.14 2.76 4.14
N LYS A 68 -1.09 2.59 5.08
CA LYS A 68 -2.15 3.56 5.37
C LYS A 68 -1.60 4.93 5.75
N ASN A 69 -0.63 4.97 6.65
CA ASN A 69 -0.01 6.22 7.10
C ASN A 69 0.72 6.92 5.95
N THR A 70 1.41 6.17 5.09
CA THR A 70 2.05 6.70 3.88
C THR A 70 1.05 7.35 2.93
N VAL A 71 -0.13 6.75 2.70
CA VAL A 71 -1.20 7.39 1.90
C VAL A 71 -1.56 8.76 2.45
N TYR A 72 -1.75 8.90 3.77
CA TYR A 72 -2.04 10.19 4.39
C TYR A 72 -0.88 11.19 4.30
N ILE A 73 0.36 10.73 4.47
CA ILE A 73 1.57 11.56 4.38
C ILE A 73 1.76 12.09 2.96
N LEU A 74 1.65 11.23 1.94
CA LEU A 74 1.78 11.62 0.53
C LEU A 74 0.70 12.62 0.13
N ALA A 75 -0.56 12.40 0.55
CA ALA A 75 -1.65 13.34 0.31
C ALA A 75 -1.41 14.71 0.95
N LYS A 76 -0.73 14.75 2.11
CA LYS A 76 -0.38 16.00 2.78
C LYS A 76 0.80 16.71 2.12
N GLN A 77 1.83 15.97 1.70
CA GLN A 77 3.07 16.53 1.17
C GLN A 77 2.94 16.97 -0.30
N HIS A 78 2.25 16.17 -1.12
CA HIS A 78 2.16 16.38 -2.57
C HIS A 78 0.78 16.89 -3.02
N GLY A 79 -0.21 16.84 -2.12
CA GLY A 79 -1.60 17.14 -2.45
C GLY A 79 -2.26 16.00 -3.23
N VAL A 80 -3.49 16.24 -3.66
CA VAL A 80 -4.29 15.26 -4.40
C VAL A 80 -4.87 15.93 -5.64
N LYS A 81 -4.34 15.62 -6.83
CA LYS A 81 -4.78 16.23 -8.10
C LYS A 81 -5.78 15.35 -8.85
N SER A 82 -5.40 14.12 -9.18
CA SER A 82 -6.30 13.11 -9.71
C SER A 82 -6.00 11.76 -9.07
N PRO A 83 -6.91 10.78 -9.15
CA PRO A 83 -6.63 9.41 -8.68
C PRO A 83 -5.39 8.81 -9.33
N GLU A 84 -5.21 9.05 -10.64
CA GLU A 84 -4.09 8.53 -11.43
C GLU A 84 -2.74 9.13 -11.00
N GLU A 85 -2.65 10.46 -10.86
CA GLU A 85 -1.41 11.11 -10.39
C GLU A 85 -1.08 10.72 -8.94
N PHE A 86 -2.10 10.50 -8.11
CA PHE A 86 -1.89 10.11 -6.71
C PHE A 86 -1.45 8.64 -6.54
N ALA A 87 -1.73 7.78 -7.52
CA ALA A 87 -1.41 6.36 -7.46
C ALA A 87 -0.03 6.01 -8.07
N LEU A 88 0.62 6.94 -8.76
CA LEU A 88 1.97 6.81 -9.34
C LEU A 88 3.07 7.12 -8.32
#